data_AF-A0A2A6M5B3-F1
#
_entry.id   AF-A0A2A6M5B3-F1
#
_cell.length_a   1.000
_cell.length_b   1.000
_cell.length_c   1.000
_cell.angle_alpha   90.00
_cell.angle_beta   90.00
_cell.angle_gamma   90.00
#
_symmetry.space_group_name_H-M   'P 1'
#
loop_
_entity.id
_entity.type
_entity.pdbx_description
1 polymer ?
#
loop_
_entity_poly.entity_id
_entity_poly.type
_entity_poly.pdbx_seq_one_letter_code
_entity_poly.pdbx_strand_id
1 'polypeptide(L)'
;MPQPTAHIIDWFHIAIKIQPMQQIADYAARSRSDLAEILPSIDRDIRALKWRLWHGRVDRTIHDLETLLSRLKQLEGKTDFSIARLHSLGTQLLTYVRSNRSAIIDYAKRYRAGFRVATTLAESAVNSPVGKRMVKKQKMRWSLHGAHMLMQVRTADINGELRNRLRIPFRLPDPNVPPIFKPKPPLLRAA
;
A
#
# COMPACT_ATOMS: atom_id res chain seq x y z
N MET A 1 -1.57 33.23 2.90
CA MET A 1 -1.66 32.11 3.85
C MET A 1 -1.53 30.81 3.06
N PRO A 2 -0.59 29.89 3.36
CA PRO A 2 -0.62 28.56 2.77
C PRO A 2 -1.92 27.87 3.18
N GLN A 3 -2.62 27.28 2.21
CA GLN A 3 -3.82 26.48 2.46
C GLN A 3 -3.43 25.30 3.38
N PRO A 4 -4.21 24.99 4.43
CA PRO A 4 -3.92 23.84 5.28
C PRO A 4 -3.94 22.55 4.43
N THR A 5 -2.83 21.81 4.47
CA THR A 5 -2.71 20.55 3.75
C THR A 5 -3.64 19.52 4.40
N ALA A 6 -4.70 19.13 3.70
CA ALA A 6 -5.59 18.07 4.18
C ALA A 6 -4.87 16.72 4.11
N HIS A 7 -4.69 16.07 5.26
CA HIS A 7 -4.17 14.71 5.34
C HIS A 7 -5.23 13.72 4.83
N ILE A 8 -4.91 13.00 3.76
CA ILE A 8 -5.78 11.99 3.14
C ILE A 8 -5.05 10.66 3.17
N ILE A 9 -5.71 9.60 3.65
CA ILE A 9 -5.18 8.25 3.56
C ILE A 9 -5.21 7.76 2.12
N ASP A 10 -4.11 7.16 1.70
CA ASP A 10 -4.00 6.56 0.38
C ASP A 10 -4.91 5.33 0.23
N TRP A 11 -5.70 5.29 -0.85
CA TRP A 11 -6.64 4.20 -1.12
C TRP A 11 -5.96 2.82 -1.18
N PHE A 12 -4.71 2.75 -1.67
CA PHE A 12 -3.99 1.49 -1.74
C PHE A 12 -3.79 0.86 -0.36
N HIS A 13 -3.45 1.68 0.64
CA HIS A 13 -3.24 1.20 2.01
C HIS A 13 -4.50 0.63 2.65
N ILE A 14 -5.68 1.10 2.23
CA ILE A 14 -6.96 0.51 2.60
C ILE A 14 -7.19 -0.79 1.83
N ALA A 15 -7.00 -0.77 0.51
CA ALA A 15 -7.23 -1.92 -0.36
C ALA A 15 -6.38 -3.15 0.03
N ILE A 16 -5.09 -2.96 0.35
CA ILE A 16 -4.19 -4.05 0.75
C ILE A 16 -4.58 -4.67 2.09
N LYS A 17 -5.30 -3.96 2.97
CA LYS A 17 -5.80 -4.52 4.23
C LYS A 17 -7.03 -5.39 4.03
N ILE A 18 -7.84 -5.06 3.03
CA ILE A 18 -9.05 -5.81 2.68
C ILE A 18 -8.72 -7.06 1.84
N GLN A 19 -7.68 -6.98 1.00
CA GLN A 19 -7.34 -8.02 0.04
C GLN A 19 -7.16 -9.42 0.66
N PRO A 20 -6.42 -9.62 1.78
CA PRO A 20 -6.28 -10.94 2.39
C PRO A 20 -7.62 -11.51 2.88
N MET A 21 -8.54 -10.65 3.34
CA MET A 21 -9.88 -11.08 3.75
C MET A 21 -10.68 -11.60 2.56
N GLN A 22 -10.63 -10.89 1.42
CA GLN A 22 -11.28 -11.33 0.18
C GLN A 22 -10.72 -12.68 -0.30
N GLN A 23 -9.39 -12.85 -0.28
CA GLN A 23 -8.75 -14.11 -0.69
C GLN A 23 -9.17 -15.30 0.18
N ILE A 24 -9.27 -15.10 1.51
CA ILE A 24 -9.74 -16.15 2.42
C ILE A 24 -11.21 -16.48 2.16
N ALA A 25 -12.07 -15.45 2.00
CA ALA A 25 -13.49 -15.65 1.73
C ALA A 25 -13.72 -16.37 0.39
N ASP A 26 -13.01 -15.97 -0.67
CA ASP A 26 -13.06 -16.60 -1.99
C ASP A 26 -12.58 -18.07 -1.96
N TYR A 27 -11.48 -18.35 -1.24
CA TYR A 27 -10.96 -19.71 -1.10
C TYR A 27 -11.92 -20.59 -0.32
N ALA A 28 -12.41 -20.10 0.83
CA ALA A 28 -13.33 -20.84 1.67
C ALA A 28 -14.62 -21.15 0.91
N ALA A 29 -15.20 -20.18 0.20
CA ALA A 29 -16.43 -20.37 -0.59
C ALA A 29 -16.31 -21.47 -1.66
N ARG A 30 -15.10 -21.75 -2.16
CA ARG A 30 -14.85 -22.77 -3.20
C ARG A 30 -14.50 -24.15 -2.63
N SER A 31 -14.03 -24.23 -1.39
CA SER A 31 -13.39 -25.43 -0.83
C SER A 31 -14.16 -26.10 0.31
N ARG A 32 -15.16 -25.41 0.89
CA ARG A 32 -15.82 -25.83 2.14
C ARG A 32 -17.33 -25.94 1.97
N SER A 33 -17.81 -27.16 1.76
CA SER A 33 -19.25 -27.45 1.65
C SER A 33 -19.98 -27.37 3.01
N ASP A 34 -19.26 -27.49 4.11
CA ASP A 34 -19.76 -27.43 5.50
C ASP A 34 -20.12 -26.01 5.97
N LEU A 35 -19.64 -24.99 5.26
CA LEU A 35 -19.89 -23.57 5.54
C LEU A 35 -20.52 -22.85 4.33
N ALA A 36 -21.11 -23.61 3.40
CA ALA A 36 -21.59 -23.14 2.11
C ALA A 36 -22.67 -22.03 2.21
N GLU A 37 -23.43 -21.94 3.29
CA GLU A 37 -24.42 -20.87 3.49
C GLU A 37 -23.81 -19.59 4.10
N ILE A 38 -22.77 -19.72 4.92
CA ILE A 38 -22.19 -18.63 5.72
C ILE A 38 -21.12 -17.88 4.91
N LEU A 39 -20.33 -18.61 4.13
CA LEU A 39 -19.18 -18.05 3.40
C LEU A 39 -19.55 -17.08 2.27
N PRO A 40 -20.60 -17.33 1.45
CA PRO A 40 -21.07 -16.35 0.47
C PRO A 40 -21.56 -15.06 1.12
N SER A 41 -22.12 -15.13 2.34
CA SER A 41 -22.49 -13.93 3.10
C SER A 41 -21.25 -13.14 3.52
N ILE A 42 -20.20 -13.81 4.00
CA ILE A 42 -18.95 -13.15 4.42
C ILE A 42 -18.26 -12.48 3.22
N ASP A 43 -18.15 -13.16 2.08
CA ASP A 43 -17.58 -12.56 0.86
C ASP A 43 -18.36 -11.32 0.43
N ARG A 44 -19.69 -11.41 0.39
CA ARG A 44 -20.57 -10.27 0.08
C ARG A 44 -20.34 -9.10 1.03
N ASP A 45 -20.22 -9.38 2.33
CA ASP A 45 -19.97 -8.36 3.35
C ASP A 45 -18.62 -7.67 3.13
N ILE A 46 -17.56 -8.43 2.86
CA ILE A 46 -16.21 -7.87 2.60
C ILE A 46 -16.21 -7.02 1.31
N ARG A 47 -16.89 -7.47 0.25
CA ARG A 47 -17.05 -6.66 -0.98
C ARG A 47 -17.82 -5.37 -0.70
N ALA A 48 -18.88 -5.43 0.11
CA ALA A 48 -19.64 -4.25 0.51
C ALA A 48 -18.80 -3.28 1.34
N LEU A 49 -17.98 -3.77 2.28
CA LEU A 49 -17.05 -2.96 3.06
C LEU A 49 -16.07 -2.19 2.16
N LYS A 50 -15.46 -2.88 1.19
CA LYS A 50 -14.58 -2.26 0.19
C LYS A 50 -15.30 -1.16 -0.59
N TRP A 51 -16.50 -1.45 -1.07
CA TRP A 51 -17.29 -0.47 -1.82
C TRP A 51 -17.65 0.76 -0.96
N ARG A 52 -18.03 0.56 0.31
CA ARG A 52 -18.38 1.65 1.24
C ARG A 52 -17.16 2.53 1.53
N LEU A 53 -16.00 1.93 1.79
CA LEU A 53 -14.76 2.66 1.99
C LEU A 53 -14.34 3.45 0.73
N TRP A 54 -14.52 2.88 -0.46
CA TRP A 54 -14.25 3.57 -1.73
C TRP A 54 -15.11 4.83 -1.89
N HIS A 55 -16.33 4.82 -1.36
CA HIS A 55 -17.28 5.95 -1.39
C HIS A 55 -17.26 6.79 -0.10
N GLY A 56 -16.25 6.64 0.75
CA GLY A 56 -16.10 7.45 1.97
C GLY A 56 -17.19 7.21 3.04
N ARG A 57 -17.93 6.10 2.99
CA ARG A 57 -18.99 5.78 3.96
C ARG A 57 -18.39 5.16 5.24
N VAL A 58 -17.60 5.95 5.96
CA VAL A 58 -16.75 5.46 7.06
C VAL A 58 -17.56 4.92 8.23
N ASP A 59 -18.55 5.65 8.72
CA ASP A 59 -19.35 5.21 9.88
C ASP A 59 -20.13 3.93 9.61
N ARG A 60 -20.72 3.85 8.43
CA ARG A 60 -21.42 2.64 8.01
C ARG A 60 -20.47 1.45 7.93
N THR A 61 -19.26 1.66 7.40
CA THR A 61 -18.21 0.63 7.37
C THR A 61 -17.82 0.17 8.77
N ILE A 62 -17.66 1.09 9.72
CA ILE A 62 -17.33 0.76 11.12
C ILE A 62 -18.42 -0.15 11.72
N HIS A 63 -19.69 0.24 11.58
CA HIS A 63 -20.81 -0.54 12.08
C HIS A 63 -20.92 -1.93 11.44
N ASP A 64 -20.75 -2.01 10.11
CA ASP A 64 -20.81 -3.28 9.40
C ASP A 64 -19.61 -4.19 9.75
N LEU A 65 -18.42 -3.60 10.02
CA LEU A 65 -17.25 -4.33 10.52
C LEU A 65 -17.48 -4.90 11.91
N GLU A 66 -18.03 -4.12 12.84
CA GLU A 66 -18.40 -4.59 14.18
C GLU A 66 -19.37 -5.77 14.09
N THR A 67 -20.40 -5.65 13.25
CA THR A 67 -21.39 -6.70 13.01
C THR A 67 -20.78 -7.97 12.41
N LEU A 68 -19.85 -7.82 11.45
CA LEU A 68 -19.10 -8.94 10.88
C LEU A 68 -18.22 -9.63 11.93
N LEU A 69 -17.49 -8.86 12.74
CA LEU A 69 -16.61 -9.41 13.77
C LEU A 69 -17.38 -10.16 14.85
N SER A 70 -18.53 -9.64 15.30
CA SER A 70 -19.40 -10.35 16.25
C SER A 70 -19.88 -11.69 15.72
N ARG A 71 -20.26 -11.77 14.44
CA ARG A 71 -20.65 -13.04 13.78
C ARG A 71 -19.46 -14.00 13.67
N LEU A 72 -18.30 -13.52 13.23
CA LEU A 72 -17.08 -14.35 13.12
C LEU A 72 -16.67 -14.93 14.49
N LYS A 73 -16.79 -14.15 15.56
CA LYS A 73 -16.50 -14.60 16.93
C LYS A 73 -17.44 -15.72 17.40
N GLN A 74 -18.71 -15.68 17.02
CA GLN A 74 -19.67 -16.76 17.33
C GLN A 74 -19.34 -18.07 16.58
N LEU A 75 -18.76 -17.95 15.38
CA LEU A 75 -18.37 -19.09 14.54
C LEU A 75 -17.02 -19.71 14.94
N GLU A 76 -16.20 -18.98 15.71
CA GLU A 76 -14.86 -19.39 16.13
C GLU A 76 -14.87 -20.66 17.02
N GLY A 77 -16.02 -21.02 17.61
CA GLY A 77 -16.22 -22.23 18.41
C GLY A 77 -16.05 -23.57 17.67
N LYS A 78 -15.81 -23.58 16.34
CA LYS A 78 -15.60 -24.79 15.53
C LYS A 78 -14.15 -24.98 15.00
N THR A 79 -13.18 -24.24 15.53
CA THR A 79 -11.74 -24.39 15.19
C THR A 79 -11.42 -24.26 13.70
N ASP A 80 -12.10 -23.35 12.99
CA ASP A 80 -11.73 -23.01 11.62
C ASP A 80 -10.68 -21.89 11.61
N PHE A 81 -9.44 -22.25 11.25
CA PHE A 81 -8.32 -21.32 11.11
C PHE A 81 -8.65 -20.12 10.19
N SER A 82 -9.49 -20.33 9.16
CA SER A 82 -9.90 -19.27 8.22
C SER A 82 -10.77 -18.22 8.90
N ILE A 83 -11.68 -18.64 9.78
CA ILE A 83 -12.57 -17.75 10.54
C ILE A 83 -11.79 -16.94 11.56
N ALA A 84 -10.90 -17.59 12.32
CA ALA A 84 -10.01 -16.89 13.26
C ALA A 84 -9.12 -15.87 12.54
N ARG A 85 -8.60 -16.23 11.36
CA ARG A 85 -7.80 -15.32 10.53
C ARG A 85 -8.61 -14.14 10.01
N LEU A 86 -9.83 -14.36 9.54
CA LEU A 86 -10.76 -13.30 9.12
C LEU A 86 -11.10 -12.35 10.27
N HIS A 87 -11.35 -12.89 11.46
CA HIS A 87 -11.63 -12.10 12.66
C HIS A 87 -10.43 -11.21 13.03
N SER A 88 -9.22 -11.77 13.01
CA SER A 88 -7.98 -11.02 13.26
C SER A 88 -7.77 -9.89 12.24
N LEU A 89 -7.90 -10.19 10.94
CA LEU A 89 -7.74 -9.19 9.87
C LEU A 89 -8.81 -8.11 9.94
N GLY A 90 -10.07 -8.48 10.19
CA GLY A 90 -11.18 -7.54 10.34
C GLY A 90 -10.99 -6.61 11.54
N THR A 91 -10.45 -7.13 12.66
CA THR A 91 -10.12 -6.32 13.84
C THR A 91 -9.05 -5.28 13.53
N GLN A 92 -8.00 -5.69 12.82
CA GLN A 92 -6.94 -4.76 12.37
C GLN A 92 -7.48 -3.69 11.42
N LEU A 93 -8.37 -4.07 10.50
CA LEU A 93 -9.04 -3.14 9.58
C LEU A 93 -9.93 -2.15 10.34
N LEU A 94 -10.72 -2.62 11.31
CA LEU A 94 -11.58 -1.77 12.15
C LEU A 94 -10.77 -0.72 12.92
N THR A 95 -9.69 -1.14 13.58
CA THR A 95 -8.77 -0.22 14.27
C THR A 95 -8.21 0.80 13.28
N TYR A 96 -7.73 0.36 12.12
CA TYR A 96 -7.17 1.25 11.11
C TYR A 96 -8.19 2.27 10.60
N VAL A 97 -9.43 1.85 10.30
CA VAL A 97 -10.49 2.74 9.82
C VAL A 97 -10.89 3.75 10.90
N ARG A 98 -11.01 3.33 12.16
CA ARG A 98 -11.31 4.23 13.29
C ARG A 98 -10.22 5.27 13.49
N SER A 99 -8.96 4.84 13.53
CA SER A 99 -7.82 5.76 13.72
C SER A 99 -7.66 6.77 12.59
N ASN A 100 -8.15 6.46 11.39
CA ASN A 100 -8.04 7.30 10.20
C ASN A 100 -9.37 7.89 9.75
N ARG A 101 -10.40 7.90 10.61
CA ARG A 101 -11.78 8.24 10.25
C ARG A 101 -11.91 9.58 9.52
N SER A 102 -11.17 10.61 9.95
CA SER A 102 -11.20 11.95 9.34
C SER A 102 -10.38 12.08 8.05
N ALA A 103 -9.46 11.14 7.79
CA ALA A 103 -8.57 11.15 6.63
C ALA A 103 -9.07 10.24 5.49
N ILE A 104 -10.10 9.44 5.75
CA ILE A 104 -10.80 8.65 4.73
C ILE A 104 -11.88 9.52 4.08
N ILE A 105 -11.83 9.63 2.76
CA ILE A 105 -12.71 10.49 1.97
C ILE A 105 -13.48 9.67 0.92
N ASP A 106 -14.37 10.33 0.16
CA ASP A 106 -14.95 9.74 -1.04
C ASP A 106 -13.91 9.66 -2.17
N TYR A 107 -13.20 8.54 -2.23
CA TYR A 107 -12.20 8.25 -3.25
C TYR A 107 -12.83 8.15 -4.64
N ALA A 108 -14.05 7.66 -4.76
CA ALA A 108 -14.77 7.59 -6.02
C ALA A 108 -15.00 8.98 -6.61
N LYS A 109 -15.49 9.93 -5.79
CA LYS A 109 -15.65 11.34 -6.19
C LYS A 109 -14.31 11.97 -6.55
N ARG A 110 -13.28 11.74 -5.74
CA ARG A 110 -11.92 12.26 -5.98
C ARG A 110 -11.33 11.76 -7.30
N TYR A 111 -11.49 10.47 -7.58
CA TYR A 111 -11.03 9.84 -8.81
C TYR A 111 -11.77 10.37 -10.04
N ARG A 112 -13.11 10.51 -9.97
CA ARG A 112 -13.92 11.11 -11.05
C ARG A 112 -13.53 12.56 -11.33
N ALA A 113 -13.07 13.29 -10.32
CA ALA A 113 -12.54 14.65 -10.47
C ALA A 113 -11.09 14.70 -11.00
N GLY A 114 -10.49 13.57 -11.37
CA GLY A 114 -9.14 13.48 -11.94
C GLY A 114 -8.02 13.60 -10.91
N PHE A 115 -8.33 13.65 -9.61
CA PHE A 115 -7.31 13.72 -8.57
C PHE A 115 -6.75 12.35 -8.22
N ARG A 116 -5.47 12.34 -7.82
CA ARG A 116 -4.78 11.14 -7.36
C ARG A 116 -5.41 10.59 -6.08
N VAL A 117 -5.69 9.28 -6.08
CA VAL A 117 -6.26 8.53 -4.94
C VAL A 117 -5.33 7.46 -4.37
N ALA A 118 -4.32 7.03 -5.14
CA ALA A 118 -3.42 5.96 -4.77
C ALA A 118 -1.96 6.24 -5.14
N THR A 119 -1.04 5.72 -4.34
CA THR A 119 0.41 5.78 -4.52
C THR A 119 0.96 4.61 -5.32
N THR A 120 0.15 3.58 -5.58
CA THR A 120 0.51 2.32 -6.28
C THR A 120 1.43 2.50 -7.47
N LEU A 121 1.15 3.45 -8.37
CA LEU A 121 1.98 3.69 -9.54
C LEU A 121 3.41 4.09 -9.14
N ALA A 122 3.54 5.05 -8.22
CA ALA A 122 4.84 5.49 -7.72
C ALA A 122 5.53 4.38 -6.91
N GLU A 123 4.78 3.68 -6.05
CA GLU A 123 5.32 2.57 -5.27
C GLU A 123 5.81 1.44 -6.15
N SER A 124 5.08 1.05 -7.21
CA SER A 124 5.51 0.01 -8.15
C SER A 124 6.76 0.42 -8.94
N ALA A 125 6.85 1.71 -9.30
CA ALA A 125 8.00 2.28 -10.02
C ALA A 125 9.28 2.24 -9.17
N VAL A 126 9.14 2.40 -7.86
CA VAL A 126 10.24 2.32 -6.87
C VAL A 126 10.53 0.86 -6.49
N ASN A 127 9.50 0.09 -6.13
CA ASN A 127 9.65 -1.24 -5.54
C ASN A 127 10.28 -2.24 -6.51
N SER A 128 10.01 -2.13 -7.81
CA SER A 128 10.59 -3.01 -8.83
C SER A 128 12.12 -2.90 -8.92
N PRO A 129 12.72 -1.71 -9.14
CA PRO A 129 14.18 -1.56 -9.16
C PRO A 129 14.82 -1.81 -7.79
N VAL A 130 14.22 -1.32 -6.69
CA VAL A 130 14.74 -1.55 -5.33
C VAL A 130 14.73 -3.04 -4.99
N GLY A 131 13.63 -3.76 -5.22
CA GLY A 131 13.52 -5.19 -4.95
C GLY A 131 14.50 -6.04 -5.78
N LYS A 132 14.72 -5.67 -7.04
CA LYS A 132 15.68 -6.36 -7.93
C LYS A 132 17.15 -6.21 -7.49
N ARG A 133 17.50 -5.15 -6.76
CA ARG A 133 18.90 -4.80 -6.48
C ARG A 133 19.27 -4.85 -5.00
N MET A 134 18.33 -4.55 -4.10
CA MET A 134 18.59 -4.44 -2.67
C MET A 134 18.09 -5.65 -1.86
N VAL A 135 17.03 -6.33 -2.29
CA VAL A 135 16.33 -7.34 -1.45
C VAL A 135 16.76 -8.78 -1.75
N LYS A 136 16.93 -9.14 -3.03
CA LYS A 136 17.45 -10.46 -3.41
C LYS A 136 18.99 -10.43 -3.42
N LYS A 137 19.66 -11.53 -3.08
CA LYS A 137 21.13 -11.73 -2.96
C LYS A 137 21.95 -11.31 -4.21
N GLN A 138 21.87 -10.06 -4.63
CA GLN A 138 22.51 -9.48 -5.79
C GLN A 138 23.66 -8.59 -5.31
N LYS A 139 24.80 -8.64 -6.03
CA LYS A 139 26.06 -8.00 -5.63
C LYS A 139 26.11 -6.47 -5.83
N MET A 140 25.01 -5.83 -6.27
CA MET A 140 24.96 -4.38 -6.51
C MET A 140 23.97 -3.69 -5.56
N ARG A 141 24.49 -3.20 -4.44
CA ARG A 141 23.79 -2.27 -3.56
C ARG A 141 24.04 -0.85 -4.04
N TRP A 142 22.99 -0.08 -4.30
CA TRP A 142 23.13 1.33 -4.63
C TRP A 142 23.33 2.16 -3.37
N SER A 143 24.15 3.21 -3.47
CA SER A 143 24.15 4.28 -2.49
C SER A 143 22.82 5.04 -2.54
N LEU A 144 22.49 5.77 -1.47
CA LEU A 144 21.31 6.65 -1.44
C LEU A 144 21.27 7.59 -2.65
N HIS A 145 22.43 8.14 -3.03
CA HIS A 145 22.58 8.99 -4.20
C HIS A 145 22.29 8.23 -5.52
N GLY A 146 22.85 7.03 -5.70
CA GLY A 146 22.58 6.22 -6.89
C GLY A 146 21.11 5.81 -7.01
N ALA A 147 20.46 5.49 -5.89
CA ALA A 147 19.03 5.22 -5.85
C ALA A 147 18.21 6.47 -6.25
N HIS A 148 18.58 7.65 -5.74
CA HIS A 148 17.93 8.90 -6.10
C HIS A 148 18.06 9.23 -7.60
N MET A 149 19.25 9.12 -8.18
CA MET A 149 19.47 9.35 -9.62
C MET A 149 18.63 8.40 -10.48
N LEU A 150 18.59 7.11 -10.11
CA LEU A 150 17.74 6.16 -10.82
C LEU A 150 16.25 6.52 -10.73
N MET A 151 15.80 6.98 -9.56
CA MET A 151 14.41 7.43 -9.39
C MET A 151 14.08 8.61 -10.31
N GLN A 152 15.01 9.55 -10.53
CA GLN A 152 14.82 10.65 -11.48
C GLN A 152 14.67 10.13 -12.92
N VAL A 153 15.52 9.19 -13.34
CA VAL A 153 15.45 8.57 -14.68
C VAL A 153 14.14 7.82 -14.86
N ARG A 154 13.73 7.01 -13.88
CA ARG A 154 12.47 6.25 -13.93
C ARG A 154 11.23 7.15 -13.96
N THR A 155 11.25 8.24 -13.20
CA THR A 155 10.15 9.22 -13.22
C THR A 155 10.04 9.87 -14.60
N ALA A 156 11.19 10.26 -15.19
CA ALA A 156 11.21 10.84 -16.52
C ALA A 156 10.72 9.85 -17.61
N ASP A 157 11.04 8.56 -17.47
CA ASP A 157 10.57 7.50 -18.37
C ASP A 157 9.05 7.33 -18.32
N ILE A 158 8.49 7.20 -17.10
CA ILE A 158 7.04 7.07 -16.88
C ILE A 158 6.28 8.30 -17.37
N ASN A 159 6.86 9.49 -17.21
CA ASN A 159 6.27 10.73 -17.71
C ASN A 159 6.45 10.93 -19.23
N GLY A 160 7.18 10.06 -19.93
CA GLY A 160 7.50 10.24 -21.36
C GLY A 160 8.50 11.39 -21.64
N GLU A 161 9.14 11.91 -20.61
CA GLU A 161 10.06 13.05 -20.68
C GLU A 161 11.53 12.64 -20.88
N LEU A 162 11.87 11.36 -20.66
CA LEU A 162 13.25 10.89 -20.62
C LEU A 162 14.06 11.31 -21.86
N ARG A 163 13.48 11.13 -23.05
CA ARG A 163 14.13 11.49 -24.31
C ARG A 163 14.49 12.98 -24.38
N ASN A 164 13.61 13.85 -23.87
CA ASN A 164 13.83 15.29 -23.85
C ASN A 164 14.89 15.67 -22.82
N ARG A 165 14.88 15.04 -21.64
CA ARG A 165 15.88 15.28 -20.59
C ARG A 165 17.28 14.85 -21.00
N LEU A 166 17.42 13.76 -21.77
CA LEU A 166 18.71 13.29 -22.29
C LEU A 166 19.28 14.18 -23.41
N ARG A 167 18.45 15.01 -24.06
CA ARG A 167 18.90 15.98 -25.07
C ARG A 167 19.54 17.24 -24.47
N ILE A 168 19.32 17.46 -23.17
CA ILE A 168 19.91 18.60 -22.45
C ILE A 168 21.32 18.18 -21.98
N PRO A 169 22.35 19.02 -22.17
CA PRO A 169 23.68 18.75 -21.65
C PRO A 169 23.62 18.50 -20.14
N PHE A 170 24.29 17.45 -19.67
CA PHE A 170 24.38 17.15 -18.24
C PHE A 170 25.08 18.32 -17.53
N ARG A 171 24.35 19.03 -16.65
CA ARG A 171 24.98 19.97 -15.71
C ARG A 171 25.49 19.16 -14.53
N LEU A 172 26.79 19.27 -14.27
CA LEU A 172 27.36 18.83 -13.00
C LEU A 172 26.60 19.53 -11.85
N PRO A 173 26.22 18.81 -10.78
CA PRO A 173 25.69 19.45 -9.59
C PRO A 173 26.70 20.48 -9.07
N ASP A 174 26.19 21.61 -8.59
CA ASP A 174 26.99 22.73 -8.08
C ASP A 174 27.99 22.22 -7.02
N PRO A 175 29.31 22.48 -7.14
CA PRO A 175 30.35 21.93 -6.26
C PRO A 175 30.18 22.28 -4.77
N ASN A 176 29.30 23.23 -4.43
CA ASN A 176 29.09 23.69 -3.05
C ASN A 176 28.16 22.82 -2.19
N VAL A 177 27.70 21.65 -2.65
CA VAL A 177 27.02 20.69 -1.77
C VAL A 177 28.06 19.79 -1.11
N PRO A 178 28.35 19.94 0.20
CA PRO A 178 29.34 19.10 0.86
C PRO A 178 28.92 17.62 0.75
N PRO A 179 29.85 16.70 0.44
CA PRO A 179 29.53 15.28 0.38
C PRO A 179 29.03 14.83 1.76
N ILE A 180 27.78 14.36 1.84
CA ILE A 180 27.19 13.76 3.06
C ILE A 180 27.97 12.50 3.50
N PHE A 181 28.84 11.98 2.64
CA PHE A 181 29.65 10.79 2.89
C PHE A 181 31.11 11.04 2.49
N LYS A 182 31.99 11.15 3.49
CA LYS A 182 33.45 11.00 3.33
C LYS A 182 33.83 9.60 3.81
N PRO A 183 33.78 8.56 2.96
CA PRO A 183 34.23 7.25 3.38
C PRO A 183 35.72 7.33 3.74
N LYS A 184 36.09 6.91 4.95
CA LYS A 184 37.50 6.66 5.28
C LYS A 184 37.97 5.50 4.40
N PRO A 185 39.06 5.66 3.62
CA PRO A 185 39.63 4.54 2.90
C PRO A 185 40.06 3.48 3.93
N PRO A 186 39.86 2.17 3.64
CA PRO A 186 40.39 1.13 4.51
C PRO A 186 41.90 1.32 4.60
N LEU A 187 42.40 1.39 5.83
CA LEU A 187 43.83 1.38 6.11
C LEU A 187 44.41 0.14 5.42
N LEU A 188 45.24 0.35 4.41
CA LEU A 188 46.14 -0.67 3.89
C LEU A 188 47.06 -1.08 5.05
N ARG A 189 46.68 -2.14 5.77
CA ARG A 189 47.62 -2.91 6.58
C ARG A 189 48.20 -3.99 5.69
N ALA A 190 49.30 -3.64 5.04
CA ALA A 190 50.27 -4.58 4.51
C ALA A 190 51.66 -4.07 4.94
N ALA A 191 52.02 -4.47 6.17
CA ALA A 191 53.34 -4.61 6.81
C ALA A 191 53.11 -4.48 8.32
#